data_AF-J2FX75-F1
#
_entry.id   AF-J2FX75-F1
#
_cell.length_a   1.000
_cell.length_b   1.000
_cell.length_c   1.000
_cell.angle_alpha   90.00
_cell.angle_beta   90.00
_cell.angle_gamma   90.00
#
_symmetry.space_group_name_H-M   'P 1'
#
loop_
_entity.id
_entity.type
_entity.pdbx_description
1 polymer ?
#
loop_
_entity_poly.entity_id
_entity_poly.type
_entity_poly.pdbx_seq_one_letter_code
_entity_poly.pdbx_strand_id
1 'polypeptide(L)'
;MEFAEIIRKFHRNFARNGLTPEEINNAFQQANTAHLHSLLEWVDLKTYTVPDSVVAFYQTYNPHDLPALSGGIRLLDIESIKVENSSAVPSMYLIKFGLLTIATTIGGHAICLDLNSTNDSQPRVLSADQAFCSYNDDLEVVECVLVPDDIAENYADDEPILLSYSLIKQCLPEIAPSFREFLERLSNEAYETIEEDFLA
;
A
#
# COMPACT_ATOMS: atom_id res chain seq x y z
N MET A 1 7.85 -4.07 -19.61
CA MET A 1 8.65 -4.95 -18.74
C MET A 1 7.68 -5.86 -18.00
N GLU A 2 7.89 -7.17 -18.03
CA GLU A 2 7.03 -8.13 -17.33
C GLU A 2 7.44 -8.26 -15.87
N PHE A 3 6.49 -8.53 -14.96
CA PHE A 3 6.76 -8.70 -13.52
C PHE A 3 7.86 -9.74 -13.26
N ALA A 4 8.00 -10.76 -14.10
CA ALA A 4 9.08 -11.74 -14.04
C ALA A 4 10.49 -11.10 -13.97
N GLU A 5 10.74 -10.00 -14.69
CA GLU A 5 12.04 -9.33 -14.67
C GLU A 5 12.27 -8.57 -13.36
N ILE A 6 11.22 -7.97 -12.80
CA ILE A 6 11.24 -7.31 -11.49
C ILE A 6 11.53 -8.35 -10.38
N ILE A 7 10.88 -9.52 -10.43
CA ILE A 7 11.13 -10.61 -9.47
C ILE A 7 12.56 -11.12 -9.56
N ARG A 8 13.13 -11.26 -10.77
CA ARG A 8 14.56 -11.60 -10.92
C ARG A 8 15.47 -10.57 -10.27
N LYS A 9 15.14 -9.28 -10.32
CA LYS A 9 15.90 -8.23 -9.62
C LYS A 9 15.84 -8.42 -8.10
N PHE A 10 14.65 -8.66 -7.54
CA PHE A 10 14.51 -8.97 -6.11
C PHE A 10 15.36 -10.18 -5.71
N HIS A 11 15.29 -11.28 -6.45
CA HIS A 11 16.09 -12.48 -6.16
C HIS A 11 17.60 -12.20 -6.17
N ARG A 12 18.08 -11.36 -7.10
CA ARG A 12 19.49 -10.94 -7.12
C ARG A 12 19.85 -10.12 -5.87
N ASN A 13 18.97 -9.21 -5.45
CA ASN A 13 19.21 -8.39 -4.26
C ASN A 13 19.21 -9.25 -3.00
N PHE A 14 18.27 -10.19 -2.86
CA PHE A 14 18.21 -11.14 -1.76
C PHE A 14 19.48 -11.99 -1.67
N ALA A 15 19.94 -12.55 -2.79
CA ALA A 15 21.18 -13.31 -2.84
C ALA A 15 22.38 -12.45 -2.42
N ARG A 16 22.45 -11.20 -2.89
CA ARG A 16 23.50 -10.25 -2.51
C ARG A 16 23.45 -9.92 -1.00
N ASN A 17 22.25 -9.86 -0.42
CA ASN A 17 22.01 -9.57 0.99
C ASN A 17 22.08 -10.80 1.89
N GLY A 18 22.48 -11.97 1.36
CA GLY A 18 22.81 -13.16 2.13
C GLY A 18 21.66 -14.11 2.42
N LEU A 19 20.49 -13.94 1.78
CA LEU A 19 19.41 -14.93 1.86
C LEU A 19 19.84 -16.22 1.16
N THR A 20 19.47 -17.34 1.77
CA THR A 20 19.70 -18.68 1.22
C THR A 20 18.86 -18.91 -0.03
N PRO A 21 19.26 -19.85 -0.92
CA PRO A 21 18.44 -20.22 -2.08
C PRO A 21 17.02 -20.67 -1.71
N GLU A 22 16.85 -21.31 -0.56
CA GLU A 22 15.53 -21.72 -0.06
C GLU A 22 14.67 -20.52 0.30
N GLU A 23 15.20 -19.56 1.07
CA GLU A 23 14.50 -18.31 1.40
C GLU A 23 14.15 -17.51 0.15
N ILE A 24 15.05 -17.42 -0.81
CA ILE A 24 14.80 -16.71 -2.09
C ILE A 24 13.69 -17.37 -2.89
N ASN A 25 13.66 -18.71 -2.96
CA ASN A 25 12.61 -19.43 -3.68
C ASN A 25 11.26 -19.34 -2.96
N ASN A 26 11.26 -19.15 -1.65
CA ASN A 26 10.06 -19.01 -0.84
C ASN A 26 9.56 -17.56 -0.74
N ALA A 27 10.38 -16.57 -1.12
CA ALA A 27 10.11 -15.14 -1.03
C ALA A 27 8.90 -14.68 -1.86
N PHE A 28 8.72 -15.28 -3.04
CA PHE A 28 7.58 -15.04 -3.93
C PHE A 28 7.00 -16.38 -4.38
N GLN A 29 5.75 -16.63 -4.02
CA GLN A 29 5.08 -17.90 -4.29
C GLN A 29 3.83 -17.67 -5.12
N GLN A 30 3.41 -18.70 -5.86
CA GLN A 30 2.11 -18.69 -6.47
C GLN A 30 1.04 -18.71 -5.37
N ALA A 31 0.11 -17.76 -5.39
CA ALA A 31 -0.97 -17.75 -4.41
C ALA A 31 -1.90 -18.96 -4.60
N ASN A 32 -2.43 -19.46 -3.48
CA ASN A 32 -3.55 -20.39 -3.53
C ASN A 32 -4.76 -19.68 -4.15
N THR A 33 -5.31 -20.24 -5.24
CA THR A 33 -6.42 -19.64 -6.00
C THR A 33 -7.67 -19.39 -5.15
N ALA A 34 -7.88 -20.14 -4.07
CA ALA A 34 -8.97 -19.89 -3.12
C ALA A 34 -8.80 -18.56 -2.35
N HIS A 35 -7.57 -18.15 -2.03
CA HIS A 35 -7.29 -16.92 -1.29
C HIS A 35 -7.49 -15.66 -2.14
N LEU A 36 -7.30 -15.76 -3.46
CA LEU A 36 -7.49 -14.66 -4.42
C LEU A 36 -8.97 -14.33 -4.66
N HIS A 37 -9.79 -15.36 -4.87
CA HIS A 37 -11.24 -15.16 -4.94
C HIS A 37 -11.75 -14.51 -3.64
N SER A 38 -11.22 -14.94 -2.50
CA SER A 38 -11.48 -14.28 -1.23
C SER A 38 -11.01 -12.82 -1.21
N LEU A 39 -9.80 -12.45 -1.66
CA LEU A 39 -9.36 -11.05 -1.70
C LEU A 39 -10.33 -10.14 -2.50
N LEU A 40 -10.84 -10.63 -3.63
CA LEU A 40 -11.79 -9.91 -4.49
C LEU A 40 -13.22 -9.88 -3.94
N GLU A 41 -13.58 -10.79 -3.04
CA GLU A 41 -14.90 -10.89 -2.41
C GLU A 41 -14.97 -10.27 -1.00
N TRP A 42 -13.83 -10.14 -0.29
CA TRP A 42 -13.81 -9.91 1.17
C TRP A 42 -13.76 -8.45 1.59
N VAL A 43 -13.05 -7.63 0.85
CA VAL A 43 -12.98 -6.23 1.20
C VAL A 43 -14.28 -5.63 0.69
N ASP A 44 -14.94 -4.76 1.46
CA ASP A 44 -16.17 -4.07 1.04
C ASP A 44 -15.94 -3.11 -0.16
N LEU A 45 -14.91 -3.37 -0.96
CA LEU A 45 -14.68 -3.02 -2.36
C LEU A 45 -15.83 -3.45 -3.29
N LYS A 46 -17.06 -3.70 -2.80
CA LYS A 46 -18.22 -3.88 -3.69
C LYS A 46 -18.37 -2.73 -4.71
N THR A 47 -17.78 -1.58 -4.39
CA THR A 47 -17.73 -0.39 -5.21
C THR A 47 -16.45 -0.23 -6.04
N TYR A 48 -15.41 -1.04 -5.83
CA TYR A 48 -14.08 -0.85 -6.43
C TYR A 48 -13.55 -2.14 -7.05
N THR A 49 -12.94 -2.01 -8.23
CA THR A 49 -12.33 -3.16 -8.92
C THR A 49 -10.82 -3.09 -8.77
N VAL A 50 -10.22 -4.16 -8.26
CA VAL A 50 -8.76 -4.31 -8.26
C VAL A 50 -8.30 -4.61 -9.69
N PRO A 51 -7.35 -3.85 -10.26
CA PRO A 51 -6.93 -4.08 -11.64
C PRO A 51 -6.31 -5.47 -11.88
N ASP A 52 -6.62 -6.08 -13.02
CA ASP A 52 -6.19 -7.44 -13.39
C ASP A 52 -4.68 -7.66 -13.28
N SER A 53 -3.88 -6.64 -13.54
CA SER A 53 -2.42 -6.72 -13.41
C SER A 53 -1.96 -6.89 -11.96
N VAL A 54 -2.65 -6.26 -11.01
CA VAL A 54 -2.38 -6.41 -9.58
C VAL A 54 -2.76 -7.83 -9.17
N VAL A 55 -3.94 -8.28 -9.59
CA VAL A 55 -4.42 -9.65 -9.35
C VAL A 55 -3.44 -10.68 -9.92
N ALA A 56 -3.01 -10.52 -11.18
CA ALA A 56 -2.06 -11.42 -11.83
C ALA A 56 -0.69 -11.44 -11.15
N PHE A 57 -0.23 -10.30 -10.63
CA PHE A 57 0.98 -10.23 -9.83
C PHE A 57 0.85 -11.09 -8.57
N TYR A 58 -0.17 -10.85 -7.75
CA TYR A 58 -0.38 -11.61 -6.51
C TYR A 58 -0.72 -13.08 -6.77
N GLN A 59 -1.32 -13.41 -7.92
CA GLN A 59 -1.51 -14.79 -8.37
C GLN A 59 -0.20 -15.54 -8.54
N THR A 60 0.79 -14.88 -9.14
CA THR A 60 2.03 -15.54 -9.59
C THR A 60 3.18 -15.35 -8.60
N TYR A 61 3.18 -14.22 -7.91
CA TYR A 61 4.29 -13.69 -7.11
C TYR A 61 3.76 -13.09 -5.80
N ASN A 62 2.90 -13.83 -5.09
CA ASN A 62 2.50 -13.46 -3.74
C ASN A 62 3.75 -13.37 -2.85
N PRO A 63 4.05 -12.20 -2.26
CA PRO A 63 5.10 -12.08 -1.25
C PRO A 63 4.89 -13.09 -0.13
N HIS A 64 5.95 -13.61 0.47
CA HIS A 64 5.83 -14.48 1.65
C HIS A 64 7.08 -14.38 2.50
N ASP A 65 6.90 -14.09 3.81
CA ASP A 65 7.97 -13.97 4.80
C ASP A 65 9.18 -13.12 4.34
N LEU A 66 8.91 -12.04 3.60
CA LEU A 66 9.96 -11.16 3.11
C LEU A 66 10.60 -10.36 4.26
N PRO A 67 11.94 -10.21 4.27
CA PRO A 67 12.56 -9.17 5.07
C PRO A 67 12.11 -7.78 4.58
N ALA A 68 12.32 -6.75 5.41
CA ALA A 68 12.15 -5.38 4.95
C ALA A 68 13.08 -5.12 3.75
N LEU A 69 12.50 -4.52 2.72
CA LEU A 69 13.14 -4.12 1.48
C LEU A 69 13.70 -2.70 1.62
N SER A 70 14.25 -2.16 0.52
CA SER A 70 14.71 -0.77 0.45
C SER A 70 13.61 0.21 0.92
N GLY A 71 14.02 1.26 1.63
CA GLY A 71 13.10 2.21 2.28
C GLY A 71 12.37 1.67 3.51
N GLY A 72 12.78 0.51 4.04
CA GLY A 72 12.09 -0.14 5.16
C GLY A 72 10.74 -0.74 4.78
N ILE A 73 10.49 -0.99 3.50
CA ILE A 73 9.18 -1.42 3.00
C ILE A 73 9.00 -2.93 3.17
N ARG A 74 7.84 -3.35 3.65
CA ARG A 74 7.40 -4.75 3.67
C ARG A 74 6.23 -4.90 2.70
N LEU A 75 6.43 -5.64 1.61
CA LEU A 75 5.32 -6.05 0.75
C LEU A 75 4.48 -7.08 1.50
N LEU A 76 3.17 -6.86 1.56
CA LEU A 76 2.24 -7.75 2.23
C LEU A 76 1.82 -8.88 1.28
N ASP A 77 1.61 -10.06 1.85
CA ASP A 77 0.95 -11.17 1.17
C ASP A 77 -0.58 -11.00 1.19
N ILE A 78 -1.33 -11.79 0.41
CA ILE A 78 -2.79 -11.67 0.32
C ILE A 78 -3.49 -11.72 1.69
N GLU A 79 -3.07 -12.59 2.60
CA GLU A 79 -3.71 -12.72 3.91
C GLU A 79 -3.40 -11.50 4.79
N SER A 80 -2.17 -11.01 4.75
CA SER A 80 -1.75 -9.81 5.47
C SER A 80 -2.44 -8.57 4.92
N ILE A 81 -2.64 -8.46 3.60
CA ILE A 81 -3.44 -7.39 2.98
C ILE A 81 -4.86 -7.38 3.56
N LYS A 82 -5.50 -8.54 3.71
CA LYS A 82 -6.84 -8.61 4.31
C LYS A 82 -6.84 -8.14 5.76
N VAL A 83 -5.90 -8.64 6.58
CA VAL A 83 -5.81 -8.27 7.99
C VAL A 83 -5.58 -6.77 8.14
N GLU A 84 -4.61 -6.23 7.42
CA GLU A 84 -4.25 -4.81 7.40
C GLU A 84 -5.46 -3.93 7.06
N ASN A 85 -6.10 -4.20 5.91
CA ASN A 85 -7.24 -3.40 5.46
C ASN A 85 -8.55 -3.65 6.24
N SER A 86 -8.58 -4.62 7.17
CA SER A 86 -9.77 -4.91 7.98
C SER A 86 -9.69 -4.37 9.41
N SER A 87 -8.48 -4.13 9.94
CA SER A 87 -8.28 -3.89 11.36
C SER A 87 -7.18 -2.89 11.72
N ALA A 88 -6.28 -2.54 10.79
CA ALA A 88 -5.18 -1.63 11.07
C ALA A 88 -5.53 -0.20 10.69
N VAL A 89 -5.12 0.76 11.51
CA VAL A 89 -5.22 2.19 11.21
C VAL A 89 -3.94 2.60 10.49
N PRO A 90 -4.01 3.37 9.37
CA PRO A 90 -5.20 3.97 8.78
C PRO A 90 -5.95 3.08 7.77
N SER A 91 -5.36 1.95 7.37
CA SER A 91 -5.80 1.08 6.27
C SER A 91 -7.29 0.71 6.30
N MET A 92 -7.84 0.35 7.46
CA MET A 92 -9.25 -0.03 7.65
C MET A 92 -10.25 1.10 7.35
N TYR A 93 -9.81 2.35 7.38
CA TYR A 93 -10.62 3.52 7.01
C TYR A 93 -10.39 3.88 5.55
N LEU A 94 -9.13 3.90 5.09
CA LEU A 94 -8.76 4.27 3.73
C LEU A 94 -9.40 3.36 2.68
N ILE A 95 -9.54 2.07 2.99
CA ILE A 95 -10.15 1.10 2.08
C ILE A 95 -11.60 1.43 1.69
N LYS A 96 -12.34 2.12 2.57
CA LYS A 96 -13.71 2.60 2.31
C LYS A 96 -13.75 3.68 1.22
N PHE A 97 -12.60 4.26 0.90
CA PHE A 97 -12.41 5.26 -0.15
C PHE A 97 -11.65 4.72 -1.35
N GLY A 98 -11.48 3.39 -1.47
CA GLY A 98 -10.82 2.75 -2.61
C GLY A 98 -9.30 2.79 -2.56
N LEU A 99 -8.72 2.91 -1.37
CA LEU A 99 -7.27 2.82 -1.15
C LEU A 99 -6.93 1.47 -0.55
N LEU A 100 -6.26 0.61 -1.33
CA LEU A 100 -5.88 -0.73 -0.89
C LEU A 100 -4.44 -0.77 -0.40
N THR A 101 -4.22 -0.98 0.90
CA THR A 101 -2.88 -1.13 1.47
C THR A 101 -2.27 -2.46 1.03
N ILE A 102 -1.11 -2.41 0.38
CA ILE A 102 -0.39 -3.59 -0.15
C ILE A 102 1.02 -3.75 0.42
N ALA A 103 1.49 -2.73 1.13
CA ALA A 103 2.78 -2.72 1.79
C ALA A 103 2.72 -1.79 2.99
N THR A 104 3.64 -1.96 3.93
CA THR A 104 3.85 -1.05 5.05
C THR A 104 5.32 -0.69 5.17
N THR A 105 5.63 0.44 5.80
CA THR A 105 7.00 0.75 6.22
C THR A 105 7.30 0.14 7.61
N ILE A 106 8.55 0.24 8.07
CA ILE A 106 8.93 -0.17 9.44
C ILE A 106 8.22 0.69 10.49
N GLY A 107 8.02 1.98 10.23
CA GLY A 107 7.27 2.91 11.08
C GLY A 107 5.75 2.71 11.04
N GLY A 108 5.24 1.76 10.24
CA GLY A 108 3.81 1.44 10.18
C GLY A 108 3.00 2.27 9.20
N HIS A 109 3.64 3.11 8.37
CA HIS A 109 2.93 3.86 7.33
C HIS A 109 2.35 2.91 6.28
N ALA A 110 1.13 3.19 5.85
CA ALA A 110 0.42 2.37 4.87
C ALA A 110 0.78 2.80 3.45
N ILE A 111 1.22 1.85 2.63
CA ILE A 111 1.47 2.07 1.20
C ILE A 111 0.28 1.51 0.42
N CYS A 112 -0.48 2.42 -0.19
CA CYS A 112 -1.79 2.17 -0.75
C CYS A 112 -1.81 2.25 -2.28
N LEU A 113 -2.55 1.35 -2.92
CA LEU A 113 -2.99 1.51 -4.30
C LEU A 113 -4.25 2.37 -4.35
N ASP A 114 -4.24 3.44 -5.13
CA ASP A 114 -5.45 4.24 -5.38
C ASP A 114 -6.28 3.62 -6.51
N LEU A 115 -7.34 2.88 -6.14
CA LEU A 115 -8.20 2.16 -7.09
C LEU A 115 -9.17 3.07 -7.85
N ASN A 116 -9.30 4.34 -7.45
CA ASN A 116 -10.14 5.32 -8.14
C ASN A 116 -9.44 5.94 -9.36
N SER A 117 -8.11 5.89 -9.40
CA SER A 117 -7.29 6.55 -10.40
C SER A 117 -6.30 5.58 -11.01
N THR A 118 -6.66 5.02 -12.17
CA THR A 118 -5.78 4.13 -12.94
C THR A 118 -5.22 4.81 -14.17
N ASN A 119 -3.91 4.70 -14.37
CA ASN A 119 -3.24 5.04 -15.63
C ASN A 119 -2.84 3.75 -16.35
N ASP A 120 -3.27 3.54 -17.59
CA ASP A 120 -3.09 2.27 -18.33
C ASP A 120 -3.45 1.02 -17.50
N SER A 121 -4.58 1.09 -16.80
CA SER A 121 -5.06 0.04 -15.88
C SER A 121 -4.10 -0.30 -14.72
N GLN A 122 -3.14 0.57 -14.40
CA GLN A 122 -2.33 0.49 -13.19
C GLN A 122 -2.79 1.56 -12.19
N PRO A 123 -3.04 1.21 -10.92
CA PRO A 123 -3.30 2.20 -9.90
C PRO A 123 -1.98 2.90 -9.54
N ARG A 124 -2.03 4.20 -9.26
CA ARG A 124 -0.91 4.90 -8.62
C ARG A 124 -0.74 4.43 -7.18
N VAL A 125 0.43 4.73 -6.59
CA VAL A 125 0.78 4.33 -5.24
C VAL A 125 0.97 5.56 -4.36
N LEU A 126 0.21 5.60 -3.26
CA LEU A 126 0.23 6.66 -2.26
C LEU A 126 0.81 6.13 -0.95
N SER A 127 1.41 7.00 -0.14
CA SER A 127 1.81 6.69 1.23
C SER A 127 0.91 7.43 2.21
N ALA A 128 0.47 6.76 3.28
CA ALA A 128 -0.30 7.36 4.35
C ALA A 128 0.41 7.18 5.68
N ASP A 129 0.52 8.27 6.44
CA ASP A 129 1.08 8.21 7.79
C ASP A 129 0.25 7.24 8.66
N GLN A 130 0.89 6.53 9.59
CA GLN A 130 0.19 5.61 10.49
C GLN A 130 -0.88 6.33 11.34
N ALA A 131 -0.67 7.61 11.62
CA ALA A 131 -1.57 8.47 12.36
C ALA A 131 -2.38 9.41 11.45
N PHE A 132 -2.42 9.18 10.13
CA PHE A 132 -3.09 10.08 9.18
C PHE A 132 -4.56 10.34 9.53
N CYS A 133 -5.29 9.31 9.97
CA CYS A 133 -6.69 9.41 10.35
C CYS A 133 -7.03 8.54 11.55
N SER A 134 -8.04 8.94 12.31
CA SER A 134 -8.56 8.21 13.47
C SER A 134 -10.09 8.24 13.47
N TYR A 135 -10.70 7.36 14.26
CA TYR A 135 -12.13 7.43 14.52
C TYR A 135 -12.39 8.32 15.74
N ASN A 136 -13.27 9.29 15.57
CA ASN A 136 -13.74 10.18 16.61
C ASN A 136 -15.03 9.60 17.21
N ASP A 137 -14.93 9.07 18.44
CA ASP A 137 -16.04 8.41 19.13
C ASP A 137 -17.19 9.37 19.46
N ASP A 138 -16.89 10.64 19.76
CA ASP A 138 -17.90 11.62 20.17
C ASP A 138 -18.81 12.05 19.00
N LEU A 139 -18.26 12.03 17.79
CA LEU A 139 -18.93 12.47 16.57
C LEU A 139 -19.33 11.32 15.64
N GLU A 140 -18.92 10.09 15.96
CA GLU A 140 -19.13 8.87 15.17
C GLU A 140 -18.64 9.00 13.72
N VAL A 141 -17.49 9.63 13.52
CA VAL A 141 -16.89 9.90 12.20
C VAL A 141 -15.41 9.53 12.17
N VAL A 142 -14.85 9.38 10.97
CA VAL A 142 -13.39 9.30 10.78
C VAL A 142 -12.88 10.68 10.41
N GLU A 143 -11.90 11.17 11.14
CA GLU A 143 -11.25 12.47 10.92
C GLU A 143 -9.80 12.28 10.48
N CYS A 144 -9.29 13.25 9.71
CA CYS A 144 -7.87 13.38 9.44
C CYS A 144 -7.20 14.07 10.63
N VAL A 145 -6.19 13.41 11.19
CA VAL A 145 -5.40 13.90 12.33
C VAL A 145 -4.14 14.60 11.85
N LEU A 146 -3.53 14.08 10.78
CA LEU A 146 -2.37 14.70 10.13
C LEU A 146 -2.80 15.27 8.78
N VAL A 147 -2.83 16.59 8.70
CA VAL A 147 -3.19 17.35 7.51
C VAL A 147 -2.11 18.41 7.28
N PRO A 148 -1.57 18.55 6.05
CA PRO A 148 -0.64 19.62 5.72
C PRO A 148 -1.21 21.02 6.06
N ASP A 149 -0.36 21.92 6.53
CA ASP A 149 -0.77 23.26 7.01
C ASP A 149 -1.59 24.05 5.98
N ASP A 150 -1.18 24.02 4.71
CA ASP A 150 -1.85 24.71 3.61
C ASP A 150 -3.26 24.18 3.32
N ILE A 151 -3.49 22.89 3.63
CA ILE A 151 -4.81 22.28 3.56
C ILE A 151 -5.61 22.60 4.83
N ALA A 152 -4.99 22.52 6.00
CA ALA A 152 -5.61 22.79 7.30
C ALA A 152 -6.17 24.22 7.39
N GLU A 153 -5.49 25.21 6.79
CA GLU A 153 -5.94 26.61 6.69
C GLU A 153 -7.32 26.79 6.04
N ASN A 154 -7.83 25.79 5.32
CA ASN A 154 -9.16 25.83 4.70
C ASN A 154 -10.30 25.42 5.65
N TYR A 155 -9.97 24.99 6.87
CA TYR A 155 -10.92 24.49 7.87
C TYR A 155 -10.91 25.39 9.11
N ALA A 156 -11.99 25.33 9.90
CA ALA A 156 -12.04 26.05 11.17
C ALA A 156 -11.24 25.30 12.25
N ASP A 157 -10.48 26.02 13.07
CA ASP A 157 -9.61 25.43 14.12
C ASP A 157 -10.34 24.53 15.12
N ASP A 158 -11.65 24.76 15.33
CA ASP A 158 -12.47 24.05 16.32
C ASP A 158 -13.33 22.91 15.73
N GLU A 159 -13.21 22.62 14.43
CA GLU A 159 -13.99 21.57 13.75
C GLU A 159 -13.10 20.41 13.27
N PRO A 160 -13.54 19.15 13.42
CA PRO A 160 -12.79 18.01 12.90
C PRO A 160 -12.75 18.03 11.38
N ILE A 161 -11.58 17.76 10.82
CA ILE A 161 -11.41 17.64 9.37
C ILE A 161 -11.83 16.23 8.96
N LEU A 162 -13.06 16.09 8.42
CA LEU A 162 -13.61 14.78 8.08
C LEU A 162 -12.85 14.11 6.93
N LEU A 163 -12.54 12.82 7.11
CA LEU A 163 -11.86 12.03 6.08
C LEU A 163 -12.75 11.91 4.84
N SER A 164 -12.20 12.28 3.68
CA SER A 164 -12.86 12.13 2.39
C SER A 164 -11.85 11.79 1.30
N TYR A 165 -12.31 11.18 0.21
CA TYR A 165 -11.42 10.90 -0.93
C TYR A 165 -10.81 12.18 -1.53
N SER A 166 -11.53 13.30 -1.52
CA SER A 166 -10.98 14.58 -1.99
C SER A 166 -9.81 15.05 -1.13
N LEU A 167 -9.90 14.86 0.19
CA LEU A 167 -8.86 15.25 1.13
C LEU A 167 -7.66 14.30 1.05
N ILE A 168 -7.92 12.99 0.99
CA ILE A 168 -6.89 11.96 0.75
C ILE A 168 -5.99 12.34 -0.44
N LYS A 169 -6.58 12.74 -1.57
CA LYS A 169 -5.81 13.13 -2.77
C LYS A 169 -4.93 14.36 -2.59
N GLN A 170 -5.29 15.25 -1.68
CA GLN A 170 -4.55 16.48 -1.42
C GLN A 170 -3.46 16.24 -0.38
N CYS A 171 -3.74 15.43 0.65
CA CYS A 171 -2.82 15.19 1.75
C CYS A 171 -1.80 14.09 1.48
N LEU A 172 -2.19 13.01 0.79
CA LEU A 172 -1.31 11.85 0.68
C LEU A 172 -0.31 11.99 -0.47
N PRO A 173 1.00 11.86 -0.21
CA PRO A 173 2.02 11.92 -1.24
C PRO A 173 1.92 10.73 -2.20
N GLU A 174 2.13 10.99 -3.49
CA GLU A 174 2.34 9.96 -4.50
C GLU A 174 3.80 9.50 -4.52
N ILE A 175 4.04 8.23 -4.20
CA ILE A 175 5.38 7.64 -4.17
C ILE A 175 5.76 6.92 -5.47
N ALA A 176 4.75 6.59 -6.30
CA ALA A 176 4.93 6.10 -7.65
C ALA A 176 3.65 6.30 -8.49
N PRO A 177 3.78 6.61 -9.79
CA PRO A 177 2.61 6.84 -10.65
C PRO A 177 1.90 5.55 -11.06
N SER A 178 2.49 4.37 -10.78
CA SER A 178 1.86 3.08 -11.04
C SER A 178 2.39 1.99 -10.11
N PHE A 179 1.58 0.97 -9.86
CA PHE A 179 1.97 -0.24 -9.11
C PHE A 179 3.22 -0.91 -9.69
N ARG A 180 3.30 -1.02 -11.02
CA ARG A 180 4.49 -1.57 -11.70
C ARG A 180 5.74 -0.74 -11.41
N GLU A 181 5.63 0.59 -11.51
CA GLU A 181 6.78 1.46 -11.29
C GLU A 181 7.23 1.44 -9.84
N PHE A 182 6.29 1.37 -8.88
CA PHE A 182 6.61 1.16 -7.47
C PHE A 182 7.46 -0.11 -7.27
N LEU A 183 7.00 -1.25 -7.79
CA LEU A 183 7.74 -2.50 -7.68
C LEU A 183 9.09 -2.44 -8.39
N GLU A 184 9.16 -1.77 -9.54
CA GLU A 184 10.42 -1.59 -10.26
C GLU A 184 11.42 -0.76 -9.45
N ARG A 185 11.01 0.42 -8.95
CA ARG A 185 11.82 1.27 -8.07
C ARG A 185 12.29 0.51 -6.83
N LEU A 186 11.39 -0.25 -6.20
CA LEU A 186 11.71 -1.06 -5.03
C LEU A 186 12.72 -2.17 -5.35
N SER A 187 12.58 -2.85 -6.50
CA SER A 187 13.52 -3.87 -6.95
C SER A 187 14.89 -3.31 -7.38
N ASN A 188 14.97 -2.01 -7.69
CA ASN A 188 16.21 -1.30 -7.95
C ASN A 188 16.78 -0.64 -6.68
N GLU A 189 16.16 -0.86 -5.51
CA GLU A 189 16.51 -0.24 -4.24
C GLU A 189 16.55 1.30 -4.29
N ALA A 190 15.61 1.89 -5.02
CA ALA A 190 15.56 3.33 -5.26
C ALA A 190 14.99 4.14 -4.09
N TYR A 191 14.50 3.48 -3.03
CA TYR A 191 13.95 4.15 -1.85
C TYR A 191 14.98 4.14 -0.73
N GLU A 192 15.43 5.31 -0.29
CA GLU A 192 16.35 5.44 0.86
C GLU A 192 15.54 5.47 2.15
N THR A 193 14.64 6.45 2.32
CA THR A 193 13.76 6.60 3.50
C THR A 193 12.40 7.15 3.10
N ILE A 194 11.42 6.29 2.75
CA ILE A 194 10.06 6.76 2.35
C ILE A 194 9.42 7.67 3.41
N GLU A 195 9.65 7.37 4.68
CA GLU A 195 9.07 8.11 5.80
C GLU A 195 9.58 9.56 5.81
N GLU A 196 10.87 9.78 5.51
CA GLU A 196 11.46 11.12 5.47
C GLU A 196 11.25 11.81 4.12
N ASP A 197 11.29 11.05 3.03
CA ASP A 197 11.20 11.57 1.66
C ASP A 197 9.79 12.07 1.31
N PHE A 198 8.75 11.54 1.96
CA PHE A 198 7.35 11.77 1.58
C PHE A 198 6.42 12.16 2.73
N LEU A 199 6.75 11.90 3.99
CA LEU A 199 5.86 12.13 5.14
C LEU A 199 6.42 13.14 6.17
N ALA A 200 7.37 13.99 5.74
CA ALA A 200 8.00 15.03 6.55
C ALA A 200 7.12 16.27 6.76
#